data_AF-A0A971CK03-F1
#
_entry.id   AF-A0A971CK03-F1
#
_cell.length_a   1.000
_cell.length_b   1.000
_cell.length_c   1.000
_cell.angle_alpha   90.00
_cell.angle_beta   90.00
_cell.angle_gamma   90.00
#
_symmetry.space_group_name_H-M   'P 1'
#
loop_
_entity.id
_entity.type
_entity.pdbx_description
1 polymer ?
#
loop_
_entity_poly.entity_id
_entity_poly.type
_entity_poly.pdbx_seq_one_letter_code
_entity_poly.pdbx_strand_id
1 'polypeptide(L)'
;MPLLLNALKFPKSSYYYQSHRKTLEAKYQDVGKHIEEVFIDNNSCYGYRWVTAALNREGLIMSEKVVRRIMHDNKLVVKRRKARRIGVPLSMARMD
;
A
#
# COMPACT_ATOMS: atom_id res chain seq x y z
N MET A 1 3.36 7.35 -32.29
CA MET A 1 2.28 7.81 -31.39
C MET A 1 2.16 9.33 -31.12
N PRO A 2 3.04 10.26 -31.54
CA PRO A 2 2.84 11.68 -31.21
C PRO A 2 1.72 12.35 -32.02
N LEU A 3 1.44 11.89 -33.25
CA LEU A 3 0.38 12.44 -34.11
C LEU A 3 -1.02 12.21 -33.53
N LEU A 4 -1.30 11.00 -33.03
CA LEU A 4 -2.58 10.65 -32.42
C LEU A 4 -2.84 11.44 -31.12
N LEU A 5 -1.83 11.57 -30.25
CA LEU A 5 -1.96 12.33 -29.01
C LEU A 5 -2.22 13.82 -29.29
N ASN A 6 -1.56 14.39 -30.32
CA ASN A 6 -1.81 15.76 -30.74
C ASN A 6 -3.24 15.94 -31.29
N ALA A 7 -3.73 15.00 -32.10
CA ALA A 7 -5.10 15.03 -32.65
C ALA A 7 -6.18 14.96 -31.54
N LEU A 8 -5.93 14.16 -30.50
CA LEU A 8 -6.79 14.05 -29.32
C LEU A 8 -6.57 15.18 -28.28
N LYS A 9 -5.68 16.14 -28.56
CA LYS A 9 -5.24 17.19 -27.63
C LYS A 9 -4.81 16.64 -26.26
N PHE A 10 -4.16 15.47 -26.26
CA PHE A 10 -3.75 14.77 -25.05
C PHE A 10 -2.27 15.05 -24.69
N PRO A 11 -1.94 15.39 -23.43
CA PRO A 11 -0.56 15.63 -23.03
C PRO A 11 0.32 14.38 -23.15
N LYS A 12 1.46 14.50 -23.85
CA LYS A 12 2.43 13.40 -24.00
C LYS A 12 2.90 12.84 -22.66
N SER A 13 3.21 13.70 -21.70
CA SER A 13 3.67 13.32 -20.36
C SER A 13 2.65 12.43 -19.63
N SER A 14 1.37 12.80 -19.69
CA SER A 14 0.28 12.00 -19.10
C SER A 14 0.18 10.62 -19.74
N TYR A 15 0.33 10.54 -21.07
CA TYR A 15 0.23 9.26 -21.77
C TYR A 15 1.36 8.32 -21.37
N TYR A 16 2.60 8.81 -21.47
CA TYR A 16 3.77 7.98 -21.15
C TYR A 16 3.82 7.64 -19.66
N TYR A 17 3.35 8.51 -18.77
CA TYR A 17 3.18 8.18 -17.35
C TYR A 17 2.23 6.99 -17.16
N GLN A 18 1.04 7.03 -17.78
CA GLN A 18 0.07 5.93 -17.67
C GLN A 18 0.58 4.64 -18.32
N SER A 19 1.20 4.74 -19.51
CA SER A 19 1.80 3.59 -20.19
C SER A 19 2.90 2.96 -19.34
N HIS A 20 3.79 3.76 -18.78
CA HIS A 20 4.87 3.28 -17.92
C HIS A 20 4.32 2.64 -16.64
N ARG A 21 3.28 3.22 -16.04
CA ARG A 21 2.59 2.62 -14.89
C ARG A 21 2.04 1.23 -15.19
N LYS A 22 1.38 1.02 -16.33
CA LYS A 22 0.87 -0.30 -16.74
C LYS A 22 2.00 -1.33 -16.85
N THR A 23 3.15 -0.93 -17.40
CA THR A 23 4.32 -1.80 -17.48
C THR A 23 4.87 -2.15 -16.09
N LEU A 24 4.89 -1.20 -15.16
CA LEU A 24 5.30 -1.46 -13.78
C LEU A 24 4.32 -2.39 -13.04
N GLU A 25 3.01 -2.26 -13.30
CA GLU A 25 1.98 -3.15 -12.77
C GLU A 25 2.30 -4.61 -13.14
N ALA A 26 2.58 -4.86 -14.43
CA ALA A 26 2.96 -6.18 -14.92
C ALA A 26 4.29 -6.67 -14.29
N LYS A 27 5.27 -5.78 -14.11
CA LYS A 27 6.56 -6.13 -13.50
C LYS A 27 6.41 -6.65 -12.06
N TYR A 28 5.47 -6.12 -11.30
CA TYR A 28 5.29 -6.45 -9.88
C TYR A 28 4.10 -7.39 -9.62
N GLN A 29 3.54 -8.03 -10.65
CA GLN A 29 2.36 -8.88 -10.50
C GLN A 29 2.61 -10.07 -9.57
N ASP A 30 3.72 -10.79 -9.75
CA ASP A 30 4.03 -11.97 -8.92
C ASP A 30 4.40 -11.58 -7.49
N VAL A 31 5.17 -10.50 -7.34
CA VAL A 31 5.50 -9.92 -6.03
C VAL A 31 4.24 -9.43 -5.31
N GLY A 32 3.25 -8.92 -6.04
CA GLY A 32 1.98 -8.50 -5.49
C GLY A 32 1.17 -9.64 -4.88
N LYS A 33 1.16 -10.81 -5.53
CA LYS A 33 0.54 -12.03 -4.98
C LYS A 33 1.25 -12.48 -3.71
N HIS A 34 2.59 -12.51 -3.75
CA HIS A 34 3.38 -12.89 -2.58
C HIS A 34 3.19 -11.94 -1.39
N ILE A 35 3.09 -10.64 -1.64
CA ILE A 35 2.73 -9.64 -0.61
C ILE A 35 1.35 -9.93 0.00
N GLU A 36 0.38 -10.34 -0.82
CA GLU A 36 -0.96 -10.70 -0.37
C GLU A 36 -0.96 -11.98 0.49
N GLU A 37 -0.19 -13.00 0.07
CA GLU A 37 0.03 -14.24 0.85
C GLU A 37 0.64 -13.92 2.22
N VAL A 38 1.77 -13.21 2.25
CA VAL A 38 2.41 -12.77 3.52
C VAL A 38 1.43 -11.97 4.38
N PHE A 39 0.60 -11.12 3.77
CA PHE A 39 -0.39 -10.33 4.52
C PHE A 39 -1.48 -11.21 5.14
N ILE A 40 -2.03 -12.17 4.39
CA ILE A 40 -3.08 -13.08 4.86
C ILE A 40 -2.55 -14.04 5.92
N ASP A 41 -1.38 -14.65 5.67
CA ASP A 41 -0.74 -15.61 6.57
C ASP A 41 -0.38 -14.99 7.93
N ASN A 42 -0.13 -13.67 7.95
CA ASN A 42 0.10 -12.91 9.18
C ASN A 42 -1.18 -12.22 9.71
N ASN A 43 -2.34 -12.88 9.52
CA ASN A 43 -3.65 -12.46 10.01
C ASN A 43 -4.06 -11.03 9.60
N SER A 44 -3.57 -10.54 8.45
CA SER A 44 -3.80 -9.17 7.97
C SER A 44 -3.34 -8.07 8.95
N CYS A 45 -2.41 -8.41 9.85
CA CYS A 45 -1.87 -7.49 10.86
C CYS A 45 -0.61 -6.76 10.39
N TYR A 46 0.07 -7.28 9.37
CA TYR A 46 1.31 -6.72 8.89
C TYR A 46 1.06 -5.52 7.97
N GLY A 47 1.50 -4.35 8.41
CA GLY A 47 1.59 -3.19 7.53
C GLY A 47 2.83 -3.26 6.63
N TYR A 48 2.97 -2.33 5.69
CA TYR A 48 4.07 -2.33 4.71
C TYR A 48 5.47 -2.44 5.34
N ARG A 49 5.68 -1.93 6.56
CA ARG A 49 6.95 -2.05 7.29
C ARG A 49 7.30 -3.51 7.58
N TRP A 50 6.34 -4.26 8.11
CA TRP A 50 6.51 -5.67 8.48
C TRP A 50 6.53 -6.57 7.24
N VAL A 51 5.70 -6.27 6.24
CA VAL A 51 5.76 -6.95 4.94
C VAL A 51 7.14 -6.76 4.30
N THR A 52 7.68 -5.53 4.24
CA THR A 52 9.03 -5.28 3.70
C THR A 52 10.10 -6.08 4.44
N ALA A 53 9.99 -6.20 5.77
CA ALA A 53 10.92 -7.00 6.56
C ALA A 53 10.80 -8.50 6.27
N ALA A 54 9.59 -9.03 6.04
CA ALA A 54 9.37 -10.42 5.65
C ALA A 54 10.00 -10.72 4.28
N LEU A 55 9.71 -9.89 3.28
CA LEU A 55 10.30 -10.00 1.93
C LEU A 55 11.83 -9.96 1.96
N ASN A 56 12.42 -9.06 2.76
CA ASN A 56 13.87 -8.97 2.90
C ASN A 56 14.49 -10.24 3.51
N ARG A 57 13.79 -10.92 4.42
CA ARG A 57 14.26 -12.20 5.00
C ARG A 57 14.25 -13.34 3.97
N GLU A 58 13.37 -13.25 2.98
CA GLU A 58 13.27 -14.19 1.87
C GLU A 58 14.18 -13.81 0.68
N GLY A 59 14.98 -12.75 0.81
CA GLY A 59 15.88 -12.26 -0.23
C GLY A 59 15.23 -11.37 -1.30
N LEU A 60 13.93 -11.06 -1.18
CA LEU A 60 13.19 -10.17 -2.06
C LEU A 60 13.39 -8.70 -1.64
N ILE A 61 14.58 -8.16 -1.93
CA ILE A 61 14.94 -6.78 -1.54
C ILE A 61 14.25 -5.78 -2.45
N MET A 62 13.38 -4.95 -1.87
CA MET A 62 12.67 -3.92 -2.60
C MET A 62 12.41 -2.68 -1.75
N SER A 63 12.29 -1.53 -2.41
CA SER A 63 12.01 -0.27 -1.72
C SER A 63 10.66 -0.37 -1.01
N GLU A 64 10.64 0.04 0.25
CA GLU A 64 9.43 0.15 1.06
C GLU A 64 8.32 0.95 0.35
N LYS A 65 8.68 1.97 -0.45
CA LYS A 65 7.72 2.76 -1.24
C LYS A 65 6.97 1.91 -2.26
N VAL A 66 7.66 0.94 -2.87
CA VAL A 66 7.05 0.00 -3.83
C VAL A 66 6.11 -0.95 -3.10
N VAL A 67 6.54 -1.52 -1.97
CA VAL A 67 5.68 -2.38 -1.12
C VAL A 67 4.43 -1.63 -0.69
N ARG A 68 4.58 -0.40 -0.17
CA ARG A 68 3.45 0.45 0.26
C ARG A 68 2.48 0.72 -0.88
N ARG A 69 2.98 1.01 -2.09
CA ARG A 69 2.13 1.23 -3.27
C ARG A 69 1.37 -0.03 -3.65
N ILE A 70 2.05 -1.18 -3.74
CA ILE A 70 1.41 -2.46 -4.07
C ILE A 70 0.32 -2.81 -3.05
N MET A 71 0.60 -2.67 -1.75
CA MET A 71 -0.41 -2.89 -0.71
C MET A 71 -1.61 -1.94 -0.85
N HIS A 72 -1.36 -0.68 -1.18
CA HIS A 72 -2.44 0.29 -1.41
C HIS A 72 -3.29 -0.09 -2.63
N ASP A 73 -2.66 -0.38 -3.76
CA ASP A 73 -3.34 -0.71 -5.02
C ASP A 73 -4.14 -2.02 -4.89
N ASN A 74 -3.62 -2.99 -4.13
CA ASN A 74 -4.30 -4.26 -3.79
C ASN A 74 -5.23 -4.15 -2.58
N LYS A 75 -5.44 -2.96 -2.00
CA LYS A 75 -6.34 -2.72 -0.85
C LYS A 75 -6.01 -3.54 0.41
N LEU A 76 -4.74 -3.86 0.62
CA LEU A 76 -4.22 -4.58 1.78
C LEU A 76 -4.06 -3.62 2.97
N VAL A 77 -5.16 -3.40 3.69
CA VAL A 77 -5.22 -2.44 4.80
C VAL A 77 -5.29 -3.15 6.14
N VAL A 78 -4.34 -2.84 7.03
CA VAL A 78 -4.35 -3.31 8.41
C VAL A 78 -5.52 -2.66 9.17
N LYS A 79 -6.45 -3.48 9.65
CA LYS A 79 -7.55 -3.01 10.50
C LYS A 79 -7.02 -2.56 11.85
N ARG A 80 -7.16 -1.28 12.17
CA ARG A 80 -6.82 -0.74 13.49
C ARG A 80 -8.06 -0.70 14.38
N ARG A 81 -7.94 -1.18 15.62
CA ARG A 81 -8.98 -0.99 16.63
C ARG A 81 -9.07 0.50 16.94
N LYS A 82 -10.30 1.05 16.94
CA LYS A 82 -10.54 2.43 17.40
C LYS A 82 -10.12 2.53 18.87
N ALA A 83 -9.33 3.56 19.21
CA ALA A 83 -8.96 3.81 20.59
C ALA A 83 -10.23 4.00 21.43
N ARG A 84 -10.32 3.29 22.56
CA ARG A 84 -11.43 3.48 23.51
C ARG A 84 -11.23 4.83 24.19
N ARG A 85 -12.25 5.68 24.22
CA ARG A 85 -12.25 6.86 25.09
C ARG A 85 -12.28 6.34 26.52
N ILE A 86 -11.16 6.47 27.23
CA ILE A 86 -11.13 6.21 28.67
C ILE A 86 -11.85 7.40 29.29
N GLY A 87 -13.07 7.20 29.78
CA GLY A 87 -13.76 8.21 30.58
C GLY A 87 -12.94 8.48 31.84
N VAL A 88 -12.94 9.73 32.31
CA VAL A 88 -12.30 10.10 33.58
C VAL A 88 -12.85 9.16 34.67
N PRO A 89 -12.00 8.51 35.50
CA PRO A 89 -12.48 7.64 36.56
C PRO A 89 -13.48 8.39 37.46
N LEU A 90 -14.59 7.73 37.82
CA LEU A 90 -15.61 8.31 38.73
C LEU A 90 -15.02 8.81 40.07
N SER A 91 -13.82 8.35 40.44
CA SER A 91 -13.09 8.80 41.63
C SER A 91 -12.59 10.24 41.57
N MET A 92 -12.56 10.87 40.38
CA MET A 92 -12.10 12.26 40.20
C MET A 92 -13.24 13.27 40.00
N ALA A 93 -14.51 12.84 40.03
CA ALA A 93 -15.67 13.67 39.71
C ALA A 93 -16.32 14.36 40.94
N ARG A 94 -15.68 14.36 42.12
CA ARG A 94 -16.23 14.93 43.37
C ARG A 94 -15.16 15.63 44.21
N MET A 95 -14.56 16.67 43.67
CA MET A 95 -13.78 17.64 44.44
C MET A 95 -14.16 19.05 44.00
N ASP A 96 -15.41 19.40 44.23
CA ASP A 96 -15.93 20.78 44.22
C ASP A 96 -16.80 20.97 45.46
#